data_AF-A0A1D2X5T8-F1
#
_entry.id   AF-A0A1D2X5T8-F1
#
_cell.length_a   1.000
_cell.length_b   1.000
_cell.length_c   1.000
_cell.angle_alpha   90.00
_cell.angle_beta   90.00
_cell.angle_gamma   90.00
#
_symmetry.space_group_name_H-M   'P 1'
#
loop_
_entity.id
_entity.type
_entity.pdbx_description
1 polymer ?
#
loop_
_entity_poly.entity_id
_entity_poly.type
_entity_poly.pdbx_seq_one_letter_code
_entity_poly.pdbx_strand_id
1 'polypeptide(L)'
;MNLTTFTDIFSGSPYKPLLRHRKAVLEALGLLNRQLQSSLSAKSIWKGRPEWLSELTLVLERHEKELITCLHQPMITAPPKELILSMMQTQTNMAHTINRLAERLSYRPVKLLPDMQDQMIQLYRHFGKAVFLLRQGIAELEGLNKAGFRKQHASTLKQAHQELVYHIEALRECSSNLREMLFQHENQLEQMDIALLLLTLDDIEDLTLWMRSMIIQIQP
;
A
#
# COMPACT_ATOMS: atom_id res chain seq x y z
N MET A 1 -38.60 22.05 7.42
CA MET A 1 -37.51 21.31 6.73
C MET A 1 -36.39 21.15 7.75
N ASN A 2 -36.13 19.92 8.22
CA ASN A 2 -35.21 19.68 9.34
C ASN A 2 -33.76 19.86 8.90
N LEU A 3 -32.96 20.56 9.70
CA LEU A 3 -31.51 20.75 9.49
C LEU A 3 -30.77 19.43 9.29
N THR A 4 -31.25 18.34 9.91
CA THR A 4 -30.74 16.98 9.72
C THR A 4 -30.90 16.48 8.29
N THR A 5 -32.05 16.72 7.66
CA THR A 5 -32.31 16.35 6.25
C THR A 5 -31.46 17.17 5.29
N PHE A 6 -31.17 18.44 5.61
CA PHE A 6 -30.27 19.26 4.81
C PHE A 6 -28.81 18.80 4.94
N THR A 7 -28.34 18.47 6.14
CA THR A 7 -27.01 17.90 6.34
C THR A 7 -26.84 16.52 5.72
N ASP A 8 -27.91 15.72 5.62
CA ASP A 8 -27.88 14.42 4.94
C ASP A 8 -27.76 14.54 3.41
N ILE A 9 -28.30 15.60 2.81
CA ILE A 9 -28.10 15.91 1.39
C ILE A 9 -26.62 16.25 1.10
N PHE A 10 -25.89 16.81 2.07
CA PHE A 10 -24.45 17.08 1.97
C PHE A 10 -23.57 15.98 2.62
N SER A 11 -24.16 14.93 3.21
CA SER A 11 -23.42 13.84 3.85
C SER A 11 -22.97 12.76 2.86
N GLY A 12 -23.60 12.68 1.68
CA GLY A 12 -23.35 11.71 0.60
C GLY A 12 -22.09 11.94 -0.26
N SER A 13 -21.08 12.66 0.24
CA SER A 13 -19.84 12.87 -0.51
C SER A 13 -19.10 11.53 -0.72
N PRO A 14 -18.85 11.10 -1.98
CA PRO A 14 -18.07 9.89 -2.27
C PRO A 14 -16.62 9.99 -1.77
N TYR A 15 -16.15 11.19 -1.43
CA TYR A 15 -14.80 11.38 -0.90
C TYR A 15 -14.63 10.75 0.48
N LYS A 16 -15.66 10.77 1.35
CA LYS A 16 -15.57 10.17 2.69
C LYS A 16 -15.31 8.66 2.66
N PRO A 17 -16.11 7.83 1.96
CA PRO A 17 -15.82 6.40 1.86
C PRO A 17 -14.50 6.12 1.13
N LEU A 18 -14.13 6.92 0.11
CA LEU A 18 -12.83 6.82 -0.54
C LEU A 18 -11.65 7.04 0.43
N LEU A 19 -11.73 8.05 1.31
CA LEU A 19 -10.72 8.30 2.33
C LEU A 19 -10.61 7.15 3.35
N ARG A 20 -11.76 6.60 3.77
CA ARG A 20 -11.79 5.43 4.68
C ARG A 20 -11.16 4.20 4.04
N HIS A 21 -11.50 3.93 2.78
CA HIS A 21 -10.90 2.86 2.00
C HIS A 21 -9.37 3.02 1.93
N ARG A 22 -8.88 4.20 1.53
CA ARG A 22 -7.45 4.52 1.52
C ARG A 22 -6.79 4.28 2.88
N LYS A 23 -7.42 4.74 3.97
CA LYS A 23 -6.89 4.56 5.32
C LYS A 23 -6.72 3.07 5.67
N ALA A 24 -7.72 2.24 5.39
CA ALA A 24 -7.63 0.79 5.59
C ALA A 24 -6.49 0.16 4.78
N VAL A 25 -6.33 0.55 3.51
CA VAL A 25 -5.21 0.07 2.66
C VAL A 25 -3.84 0.46 3.22
N LEU A 26 -3.67 1.71 3.69
CA LEU A 26 -2.42 2.18 4.29
C LEU A 26 -2.11 1.53 5.64
N GLU A 27 -3.14 1.21 6.42
CA GLU A 27 -3.00 0.44 7.66
C GLU A 27 -2.53 -0.97 7.37
N ALA A 28 -3.15 -1.65 6.41
CA ALA A 28 -2.75 -2.97 5.94
C ALA A 28 -1.32 -3.00 5.39
N LEU A 29 -0.92 -2.00 4.61
CA LEU A 29 0.45 -1.85 4.12
C LEU A 29 1.46 -1.74 5.28
N GLY A 30 1.08 -1.04 6.36
CA GLY A 30 1.88 -0.97 7.57
C GLY A 30 1.98 -2.30 8.31
N LEU A 31 0.90 -3.08 8.37
CA LEU A 31 0.90 -4.43 8.97
C LEU A 31 1.76 -5.40 8.15
N LEU A 32 1.65 -5.38 6.83
CA LEU A 32 2.49 -6.15 5.92
C LEU A 32 3.98 -5.81 6.12
N ASN A 33 4.34 -4.52 6.19
CA ASN A 33 5.73 -4.14 6.47
C ASN A 33 6.23 -4.72 7.81
N ARG A 34 5.40 -4.71 8.86
CA ARG A 34 5.77 -5.35 10.15
C ARG A 34 5.96 -6.85 9.99
N GLN A 35 5.11 -7.52 9.21
CA GLN A 35 5.24 -8.95 8.93
C GLN A 35 6.56 -9.27 8.22
N LEU A 36 6.91 -8.51 7.17
CA LEU A 36 8.20 -8.63 6.45
C LEU A 36 9.39 -8.42 7.38
N GLN A 37 9.37 -7.37 8.21
CA GLN A 37 10.45 -7.12 9.17
C GLN A 37 10.56 -8.25 10.21
N SER A 38 9.43 -8.81 10.64
CA SER A 38 9.42 -9.91 11.59
C SER A 38 9.90 -11.23 11.00
N SER A 39 9.73 -11.48 9.70
CA SER A 39 10.15 -12.75 9.08
C SER A 39 11.67 -12.92 9.03
N LEU A 40 12.43 -11.82 9.09
CA LEU A 40 13.89 -11.84 9.12
C LEU A 40 14.49 -11.97 10.53
N SER A 41 13.67 -11.90 11.58
CA SER A 41 14.18 -12.06 12.94
C SER A 41 14.49 -13.53 13.23
N ALA A 42 15.68 -13.81 13.75
CA ALA A 42 16.08 -15.16 14.18
C ALA A 42 15.17 -15.76 15.28
N LYS A 43 14.34 -14.93 15.93
CA LYS A 43 13.35 -15.34 16.94
C LYS A 43 11.92 -15.42 16.41
N SER A 44 11.73 -15.23 15.10
CA SER A 44 10.41 -15.24 14.49
C SER A 44 9.81 -16.64 14.53
N ILE A 45 8.68 -16.77 15.20
CA ILE A 45 7.87 -17.97 15.15
C ILE A 45 6.92 -17.77 13.98
N TRP A 46 6.95 -18.65 12.98
CA TRP A 46 5.98 -18.65 11.90
C TRP A 46 4.58 -18.92 12.48
N LYS A 47 3.63 -18.00 12.23
CA LYS A 47 2.27 -18.03 12.80
C LYS A 47 1.18 -18.37 11.79
N GLY A 48 1.55 -18.81 10.58
CA GLY A 48 0.60 -19.03 9.50
C GLY A 48 -0.10 -17.74 9.06
N ARG A 49 -1.34 -17.87 8.57
CA ARG A 49 -2.13 -16.75 8.03
C ARG A 49 -2.52 -15.76 9.13
N PRO A 50 -2.19 -14.46 9.01
CA PRO A 50 -2.55 -13.49 10.01
C PRO A 50 -4.04 -13.12 9.96
N GLU A 51 -4.64 -12.89 11.13
CA GLU A 51 -6.08 -12.61 11.30
C GLU A 51 -6.51 -11.32 10.60
N TRP A 52 -5.64 -10.31 10.54
CA TRP A 52 -5.94 -9.01 9.94
C TRP A 52 -6.28 -9.07 8.44
N LEU A 53 -5.89 -10.14 7.73
CA LEU A 53 -6.21 -10.31 6.30
C LEU A 53 -7.70 -10.52 6.05
N SER A 54 -8.35 -11.32 6.91
CA SER A 54 -9.78 -11.59 6.83
C SER A 54 -10.57 -10.31 7.14
N GLU A 55 -10.13 -9.56 8.16
CA GLU A 55 -10.75 -8.30 8.54
C GLU A 55 -10.61 -7.24 7.46
N LEU A 56 -9.42 -7.12 6.85
CA LEU A 56 -9.16 -6.15 5.80
C LEU A 56 -10.11 -6.32 4.62
N THR A 57 -10.26 -7.55 4.12
CA THR A 57 -11.13 -7.84 2.97
C THR A 57 -12.57 -7.39 3.23
N LEU A 58 -13.11 -7.71 4.41
CA LEU A 58 -14.46 -7.32 4.81
C LEU A 58 -14.63 -5.80 4.94
N VAL A 59 -13.61 -5.10 5.44
CA VAL A 59 -13.62 -3.64 5.59
C VAL A 59 -13.57 -2.95 4.22
N LEU A 60 -12.70 -3.41 3.32
CA LEU A 60 -12.56 -2.82 1.99
C LEU A 60 -13.84 -3.00 1.16
N GLU A 61 -14.40 -4.21 1.10
CA GLU A 61 -15.65 -4.46 0.37
C GLU A 61 -16.81 -3.58 0.86
N ARG A 62 -16.86 -3.33 2.18
CA ARG A 62 -17.88 -2.45 2.77
C ARG A 62 -17.71 -1.01 2.29
N HIS A 63 -16.48 -0.50 2.28
CA HIS A 63 -16.18 0.85 1.83
C HIS A 63 -16.39 1.02 0.32
N GLU A 64 -16.06 0.01 -0.49
CA GLU A 64 -16.33 0.00 -1.93
C GLU A 64 -17.84 0.03 -2.22
N LYS A 65 -18.63 -0.82 -1.54
CA LYS A 65 -20.10 -0.81 -1.67
C LYS A 65 -20.72 0.53 -1.25
N GLU A 66 -20.23 1.13 -0.16
CA GLU A 66 -20.64 2.47 0.30
C GLU A 66 -20.31 3.53 -0.77
N LEU A 67 -19.09 3.51 -1.31
CA LEU A 67 -18.64 4.44 -2.34
C LEU A 67 -19.46 4.33 -3.63
N ILE A 68 -19.66 3.12 -4.15
CA ILE A 68 -20.47 2.87 -5.34
C ILE A 68 -21.90 3.36 -5.13
N THR A 69 -22.46 3.14 -3.94
CA THR A 69 -23.81 3.62 -3.58
C THR A 69 -23.87 5.15 -3.63
N CYS A 70 -22.89 5.85 -3.06
CA CYS A 70 -22.79 7.31 -3.13
C CYS A 70 -22.64 7.83 -4.57
N LEU A 71 -21.86 7.14 -5.41
CA LEU A 71 -21.64 7.55 -6.80
C LEU A 71 -22.89 7.42 -7.69
N HIS A 72 -23.83 6.54 -7.33
CA HIS A 72 -25.12 6.42 -8.03
C HIS A 72 -26.12 7.50 -7.64
N GLN A 73 -25.90 8.23 -6.56
CA GLN A 73 -26.77 9.34 -6.15
C GLN A 73 -26.51 10.58 -7.03
N PRO A 74 -27.55 11.35 -7.38
CA PRO A 74 -27.39 12.60 -8.13
C PRO A 74 -26.64 13.62 -7.26
N MET A 75 -25.46 14.07 -7.71
CA MET A 75 -24.65 15.08 -7.01
C MET A 75 -24.46 16.32 -7.87
N ILE A 76 -24.67 17.49 -7.27
CA ILE A 76 -24.64 18.80 -7.95
C ILE A 76 -23.20 19.33 -8.10
N THR A 77 -22.27 18.92 -7.24
CA THR A 77 -20.90 19.49 -7.15
C THR A 77 -19.80 18.42 -6.98
N ALA A 78 -20.01 17.20 -7.50
CA ALA A 78 -19.04 16.13 -7.35
C ALA A 78 -17.83 16.27 -8.28
N PRO A 79 -16.63 15.81 -7.87
CA PRO A 79 -15.55 15.55 -8.80
C PRO A 79 -16.00 14.57 -9.91
N PRO A 80 -15.32 14.53 -11.07
CA PRO A 80 -15.61 13.55 -12.12
C PRO A 80 -15.66 12.14 -11.52
N LYS A 81 -16.74 11.39 -11.78
CA LYS A 81 -16.94 10.05 -11.21
C LYS A 81 -15.79 9.12 -11.60
N GLU A 82 -15.28 9.30 -12.81
CA GLU A 82 -14.15 8.58 -13.39
C GLU A 82 -12.89 8.75 -12.54
N LEU A 83 -12.63 9.96 -12.03
CA LEU A 83 -11.48 10.23 -11.17
C LEU A 83 -11.61 9.49 -9.83
N ILE A 84 -12.80 9.52 -9.22
CA ILE A 84 -13.05 8.83 -7.95
C ILE A 84 -12.91 7.31 -8.12
N LEU A 85 -13.46 6.76 -9.20
CA LEU A 85 -13.35 5.34 -9.52
C LEU A 85 -11.90 4.95 -9.81
N SER A 86 -11.13 5.78 -10.52
CA SER A 86 -9.70 5.54 -10.76
C SER A 86 -8.88 5.52 -9.46
N MET A 87 -9.16 6.46 -8.54
CA MET A 87 -8.53 6.46 -7.21
C MET A 87 -8.90 5.23 -6.40
N MET A 88 -10.18 4.83 -6.42
CA MET A 88 -10.65 3.62 -5.75
C MET A 88 -9.94 2.39 -6.32
N GLN A 89 -9.93 2.22 -7.64
CA GLN A 89 -9.30 1.09 -8.32
C GLN A 89 -7.82 0.96 -7.98
N THR A 90 -7.10 2.09 -7.86
CA THR A 90 -5.70 2.10 -7.45
C THR A 90 -5.52 1.60 -6.02
N GLN A 91 -6.41 2.00 -5.10
CA GLN A 91 -6.41 1.52 -3.72
C GLN A 91 -6.77 0.04 -3.63
N THR A 92 -7.76 -0.42 -4.41
CA THR A 92 -8.21 -1.82 -4.46
C THR A 92 -7.11 -2.74 -5.01
N ASN A 93 -6.46 -2.35 -6.11
CA ASN A 93 -5.33 -3.09 -6.66
C ASN A 93 -4.19 -3.22 -5.63
N MET A 94 -3.87 -2.12 -4.95
CA MET A 94 -2.87 -2.13 -3.88
C MET A 94 -3.26 -3.09 -2.75
N ALA A 95 -4.52 -3.08 -2.33
CA ALA A 95 -5.01 -4.00 -1.30
C ALA A 95 -4.92 -5.47 -1.72
N HIS A 96 -5.27 -5.78 -2.97
CA HIS A 96 -5.12 -7.13 -3.50
C HIS A 96 -3.66 -7.59 -3.49
N THR A 97 -2.73 -6.74 -3.90
CA THR A 97 -1.30 -7.07 -3.83
C THR A 97 -0.82 -7.24 -2.38
N ILE A 98 -1.30 -6.41 -1.44
CA ILE A 98 -1.01 -6.56 0.00
C ILE A 98 -1.50 -7.93 0.50
N ASN A 99 -2.74 -8.30 0.19
CA ASN A 99 -3.33 -9.58 0.58
C ASN A 99 -2.54 -10.75 -0.01
N ARG A 100 -2.28 -10.71 -1.32
CA ARG A 100 -1.52 -11.75 -2.03
C ARG A 100 -0.15 -11.97 -1.42
N LEU A 101 0.58 -10.89 -1.16
CA LEU A 101 1.91 -10.98 -0.57
C LEU A 101 1.87 -11.50 0.87
N ALA A 102 0.96 -10.97 1.69
CA ALA A 102 0.81 -11.41 3.08
C ALA A 102 0.41 -12.89 3.17
N GLU A 103 -0.49 -13.37 2.31
CA GLU A 103 -0.85 -14.79 2.21
C GLU A 103 0.35 -15.64 1.79
N ARG A 104 1.15 -15.17 0.82
CA ARG A 104 2.36 -15.89 0.39
C ARG A 104 3.38 -16.02 1.53
N LEU A 105 3.65 -14.93 2.25
CA LEU A 105 4.54 -14.94 3.42
C LEU A 105 4.04 -15.84 4.55
N SER A 106 2.73 -16.10 4.56
CA SER A 106 2.09 -16.95 5.55
C SER A 106 2.14 -18.44 5.18
N TYR A 107 2.49 -18.80 3.95
CA TYR A 107 2.44 -20.19 3.49
C TYR A 107 3.51 -21.07 4.15
N ARG A 108 4.77 -20.61 4.14
CA ARG A 108 5.89 -21.28 4.82
C ARG A 108 7.03 -20.29 5.09
N PRO A 109 7.87 -20.53 6.10
CA PRO A 109 9.11 -19.77 6.27
C PRO A 109 10.08 -20.12 5.14
N VAL A 110 10.61 -19.09 4.49
CA VAL A 110 11.61 -19.24 3.42
C VAL A 110 13.00 -19.30 4.03
N LYS A 111 13.84 -20.23 3.57
CA LYS A 111 15.25 -20.28 3.95
C LYS A 111 16.09 -19.43 3.01
N LEU A 112 16.80 -18.46 3.58
CA LEU A 112 17.73 -17.59 2.84
C LEU A 112 19.16 -17.99 3.15
N LEU A 113 20.02 -17.99 2.13
CA LEU A 113 21.46 -18.07 2.31
C LEU A 113 21.99 -16.82 3.04
N PRO A 114 23.09 -16.91 3.81
CA PRO A 114 23.57 -15.80 4.62
C PRO A 114 23.85 -14.51 3.84
N ASP A 115 24.41 -14.62 2.63
CA ASP A 115 24.67 -13.51 1.70
C ASP A 115 23.38 -12.83 1.21
N MET A 116 22.32 -13.61 1.02
CA MET A 116 21.00 -13.10 0.61
C MET A 116 20.25 -12.42 1.75
N GLN A 117 20.52 -12.79 3.01
CA GLN A 117 19.83 -12.20 4.17
C GLN A 117 20.09 -10.69 4.26
N ASP A 118 21.34 -10.27 4.08
CA ASP A 118 21.70 -8.85 4.15
C ASP A 118 20.97 -8.01 3.08
N GLN A 119 20.87 -8.53 1.86
CA GLN A 119 20.14 -7.87 0.78
C GLN A 119 18.64 -7.84 1.03
N MET A 120 18.07 -8.92 1.59
CA MET A 120 16.66 -8.96 1.97
C MET A 120 16.35 -7.94 3.10
N ILE A 121 17.27 -7.78 4.07
CA ILE A 121 17.15 -6.75 5.11
C ILE A 121 17.14 -5.35 4.49
N GLN A 122 18.01 -5.08 3.51
CA GLN A 122 18.05 -3.80 2.81
C GLN A 122 16.76 -3.55 2.02
N LEU A 123 16.28 -4.54 1.27
CA LEU A 123 15.01 -4.48 0.56
C LEU A 123 13.87 -4.11 1.52
N TYR A 124 13.72 -4.84 2.63
CA TYR A 124 12.63 -4.58 3.59
C TYR A 124 12.79 -3.24 4.30
N ARG A 125 14.02 -2.77 4.52
CA ARG A 125 14.28 -1.44 5.07
C ARG A 125 13.79 -0.35 4.12
N HIS A 126 14.13 -0.43 2.84
CA HIS A 126 13.65 0.53 1.84
C HIS A 126 12.14 0.45 1.65
N PHE A 127 11.57 -0.75 1.71
CA PHE A 127 10.12 -0.95 1.71
C PHE A 127 9.46 -0.22 2.88
N GLY A 128 9.95 -0.44 4.10
CA GLY A 128 9.44 0.22 5.29
C GLY A 128 9.55 1.75 5.23
N LYS A 129 10.64 2.28 4.65
CA LYS A 129 10.79 3.73 4.40
C LYS A 129 9.80 4.27 3.39
N ALA A 130 9.59 3.57 2.27
CA ALA A 130 8.59 3.95 1.27
C ALA A 130 7.17 3.95 1.87
N VAL A 131 6.82 2.92 2.63
CA VAL A 131 5.52 2.83 3.35
C VAL A 131 5.34 3.99 4.32
N PHE A 132 6.38 4.32 5.10
CA PHE A 132 6.36 5.44 6.04
C PHE A 132 6.14 6.78 5.32
N LEU A 133 6.92 7.06 4.28
CA LEU A 133 6.83 8.31 3.51
C LEU A 133 5.48 8.46 2.81
N LEU A 134 4.93 7.38 2.24
CA LEU A 134 3.60 7.42 1.65
C LEU A 134 2.55 7.81 2.69
N ARG A 135 2.56 7.17 3.86
CA ARG A 135 1.62 7.48 4.95
C ARG A 135 1.77 8.91 5.45
N GLN A 136 3.01 9.37 5.64
CA GLN A 136 3.31 10.72 6.06
C GLN A 136 2.82 11.74 5.04
N GLY A 137 3.18 11.59 3.76
CA GLY A 137 2.78 12.50 2.70
C GLY A 137 1.25 12.60 2.58
N ILE A 138 0.54 11.48 2.69
CA ILE A 138 -0.94 11.48 2.67
C ILE A 138 -1.52 12.24 3.87
N ALA A 139 -0.98 12.01 5.08
CA ALA A 139 -1.45 12.69 6.29
C ALA A 139 -1.19 14.21 6.25
N GLU A 140 -0.02 14.63 5.75
CA GLU A 140 0.34 16.03 5.58
C GLU A 140 -0.60 16.73 4.58
N LEU A 141 -0.91 16.08 3.45
CA LEU A 141 -1.86 16.59 2.46
C LEU A 141 -3.27 16.76 3.03
N GLU A 142 -3.75 15.79 3.81
CA GLU A 142 -5.03 15.91 4.51
C GLU A 142 -5.03 17.08 5.52
N GLY A 143 -3.93 17.29 6.23
CA GLY A 143 -3.75 18.41 7.15
C GLY A 143 -3.77 19.76 6.44
N LEU A 144 -2.99 19.90 5.36
CA LEU A 144 -2.94 21.12 4.56
C LEU A 144 -4.27 21.43 3.86
N ASN A 145 -5.03 20.39 3.46
CA ASN A 145 -6.37 20.55 2.88
C ASN A 145 -7.35 21.14 3.89
N LYS A 146 -7.30 20.68 5.15
CA LYS A 146 -8.12 21.25 6.23
C LYS A 146 -7.73 22.69 6.56
N ALA A 147 -6.44 23.02 6.47
CA ALA A 147 -5.92 24.33 6.81
C ALA A 147 -5.98 25.37 5.66
N GLY A 148 -6.34 24.96 4.44
CA GLY A 148 -6.52 25.85 3.29
C GLY A 148 -5.23 26.39 2.65
N PHE A 149 -4.06 25.88 3.03
CA PHE A 149 -2.75 26.43 2.61
C PHE A 149 -2.27 25.93 1.24
N ARG A 150 -2.94 26.35 0.15
CA ARG A 150 -2.66 25.92 -1.25
C ARG A 150 -1.20 26.06 -1.70
N LYS A 151 -0.45 27.05 -1.23
CA LYS A 151 0.96 27.24 -1.63
C LYS A 151 1.94 26.29 -0.96
N GLN A 152 1.68 25.87 0.28
CA GLN A 152 2.53 24.92 1.00
C GLN A 152 2.30 23.46 0.55
N HIS A 153 1.13 23.17 -0.03
CA HIS A 153 0.82 21.87 -0.64
C HIS A 153 1.85 21.43 -1.67
N ALA A 154 2.20 22.31 -2.62
CA ALA A 154 3.06 21.94 -3.73
C ALA A 154 4.50 21.60 -3.29
N SER A 155 5.07 22.34 -2.34
CA SER A 155 6.44 22.11 -1.85
C SER A 155 6.54 20.83 -1.02
N THR A 156 5.61 20.63 -0.08
CA THR A 156 5.59 19.46 0.80
C THR A 156 5.36 18.19 -0.02
N LEU A 157 4.42 18.23 -0.96
CA LEU A 157 4.12 17.10 -1.83
C LEU A 157 5.29 16.74 -2.76
N LYS A 158 5.98 17.75 -3.29
CA LYS A 158 7.16 17.54 -4.13
C LYS A 158 8.28 16.85 -3.35
N GLN A 159 8.54 17.28 -2.12
CA GLN A 159 9.55 16.66 -1.27
C GLN A 159 9.19 15.22 -0.93
N ALA A 160 7.96 14.97 -0.44
CA ALA A 160 7.50 13.62 -0.12
C ALA A 160 7.55 12.69 -1.34
N HIS A 161 7.19 13.19 -2.52
CA HIS A 161 7.29 12.44 -3.78
C HIS A 161 8.74 12.10 -4.13
N GLN A 162 9.66 13.05 -4.04
CA GLN A 162 11.08 12.83 -4.34
C GLN A 162 11.71 11.79 -3.42
N GLU A 163 11.46 11.88 -2.11
CA GLU A 163 11.97 10.92 -1.13
C GLU A 163 11.36 9.52 -1.33
N LEU A 164 10.06 9.45 -1.67
CA LEU A 164 9.40 8.19 -1.99
C LEU A 164 10.00 7.54 -3.24
N VAL A 165 10.22 8.33 -4.31
CA VAL A 165 10.82 7.84 -5.57
C VAL A 165 12.22 7.30 -5.32
N TYR A 166 13.05 8.00 -4.54
CA TYR A 166 14.39 7.53 -4.18
C TYR A 166 14.36 6.13 -3.54
N HIS A 167 13.47 5.91 -2.57
CA HIS A 167 13.35 4.59 -1.94
C HIS A 167 12.72 3.52 -2.83
N ILE A 168 11.85 3.89 -3.77
CA ILE A 168 11.32 2.98 -4.79
C ILE A 168 12.42 2.54 -5.76
N GLU A 169 13.31 3.45 -6.17
CA GLU A 169 14.44 3.11 -7.04
C GLU A 169 15.42 2.17 -6.32
N ALA A 170 15.77 2.48 -5.07
CA ALA A 170 16.60 1.59 -4.25
C ALA A 170 15.96 0.21 -4.04
N LEU A 171 14.63 0.13 -3.87
CA LEU A 171 13.91 -1.15 -3.80
C LEU A 171 14.09 -1.99 -5.07
N ARG A 172 13.99 -1.36 -6.23
CA ARG A 172 14.14 -2.05 -7.53
C ARG A 172 15.56 -2.56 -7.71
N GLU A 173 16.56 -1.78 -7.30
CA GLU A 173 17.96 -2.20 -7.31
C GLU A 173 18.18 -3.42 -6.39
N CYS A 174 17.73 -3.35 -5.13
CA CYS A 174 17.80 -4.48 -4.21
C CYS A 174 17.07 -5.71 -4.76
N SER A 175 15.91 -5.52 -5.38
CA SER A 175 15.12 -6.59 -6.00
C SER A 175 15.87 -7.24 -7.16
N SER A 176 16.48 -6.45 -8.05
CA SER A 176 17.32 -6.95 -9.14
C SER A 176 18.50 -7.76 -8.62
N ASN A 177 19.23 -7.23 -7.64
CA ASN A 177 20.38 -7.91 -7.04
C ASN A 177 19.97 -9.24 -6.37
N LEU A 178 18.84 -9.26 -5.67
CA LEU A 178 18.29 -10.49 -5.08
C LEU A 178 17.91 -11.53 -6.14
N ARG A 179 17.33 -11.11 -7.27
CA ARG A 179 17.03 -12.02 -8.38
C ARG A 179 18.31 -12.61 -8.98
N GLU A 180 19.34 -11.80 -9.19
CA GLU A 180 20.63 -12.27 -9.69
C GLU A 180 21.27 -13.30 -8.75
N MET A 181 21.28 -13.03 -7.44
CA MET A 181 21.77 -13.98 -6.44
C MET A 181 20.95 -15.27 -6.38
N LEU A 182 19.62 -15.18 -6.53
CA LEU A 182 18.74 -16.36 -6.61
C LEU A 182 19.11 -17.28 -7.77
N PHE A 183 19.36 -16.71 -8.95
CA PHE A 183 19.77 -17.49 -10.11
C PHE A 183 21.18 -18.09 -9.95
N GLN A 184 22.12 -17.34 -9.36
CA GLN A 184 23.48 -17.85 -9.09
C GLN A 184 23.48 -19.03 -8.10
N HIS A 185 22.54 -19.02 -7.15
CA HIS A 185 22.44 -20.03 -6.10
C HIS A 185 21.25 -20.98 -6.25
N GLU A 186 20.68 -21.08 -7.45
CA GLU A 186 19.46 -21.87 -7.70
C GLU A 186 19.63 -23.35 -7.29
N ASN A 187 20.85 -23.88 -7.45
CA ASN A 187 21.18 -25.27 -7.12
C ASN A 187 21.35 -25.52 -5.60
N GLN A 188 21.36 -24.47 -4.79
CA GLN A 188 21.58 -24.52 -3.34
C GLN A 188 20.29 -24.27 -2.54
N LEU A 189 19.22 -23.87 -3.20
CA LEU A 189 17.93 -23.55 -2.60
C LEU A 189 16.86 -24.58 -3.01
N GLU A 190 15.85 -24.75 -2.17
CA GLU A 190 14.68 -25.51 -2.57
C GLU A 190 13.93 -24.77 -3.68
N GLN A 191 13.52 -25.46 -4.75
CA GLN A 191 12.80 -24.85 -5.89
C GLN A 191 11.56 -24.05 -5.46
N MET A 192 10.86 -24.54 -4.43
CA MET A 192 9.71 -23.84 -3.86
C MET A 192 10.11 -22.51 -3.19
N ASP A 193 11.24 -22.45 -2.50
CA ASP A 193 11.73 -21.20 -1.89
C ASP A 193 12.12 -20.19 -2.95
N ILE A 194 12.78 -20.63 -4.03
CA ILE A 194 13.12 -19.78 -5.17
C ILE A 194 11.83 -19.17 -5.76
N ALA A 195 10.83 -19.99 -6.05
CA ALA A 195 9.56 -19.52 -6.60
C ALA A 195 8.85 -18.53 -5.66
N LEU A 196 8.79 -18.83 -4.35
CA LEU A 196 8.17 -17.95 -3.36
C LEU A 196 8.91 -16.62 -3.24
N LEU A 197 10.24 -16.63 -3.32
CA LEU A 197 11.06 -15.42 -3.29
C LEU A 197 10.85 -14.56 -4.52
N LEU A 198 10.92 -15.14 -5.72
CA LEU A 198 10.68 -14.41 -6.97
C LEU A 198 9.29 -13.75 -6.97
N LEU A 199 8.24 -14.50 -6.62
CA LEU A 199 6.89 -13.95 -6.54
C LEU A 199 6.75 -12.87 -5.45
N THR A 200 7.51 -12.99 -4.35
CA THR A 200 7.57 -11.96 -3.31
C THR A 200 8.20 -10.67 -3.83
N LEU A 201 9.27 -10.78 -4.61
CA LEU A 201 9.93 -9.64 -5.24
C LEU A 201 9.00 -8.95 -6.25
N ASP A 202 8.29 -9.74 -7.07
CA ASP A 202 7.30 -9.23 -8.03
C ASP A 202 6.17 -8.47 -7.32
N ASP A 203 5.64 -9.00 -6.22
CA ASP A 203 4.60 -8.31 -5.44
C ASP A 203 5.12 -7.03 -4.78
N ILE A 204 6.36 -7.01 -4.30
CA ILE A 204 6.97 -5.80 -3.75
C ILE A 204 7.08 -4.73 -4.85
N GLU A 205 7.49 -5.11 -6.06
CA GLU A 205 7.56 -4.20 -7.20
C GLU A 205 6.19 -3.65 -7.61
N ASP A 206 5.17 -4.50 -7.69
CA ASP A 206 3.77 -4.10 -7.89
C ASP A 206 3.34 -3.08 -6.83
N LEU A 207 3.66 -3.32 -5.56
CA LEU A 207 3.36 -2.36 -4.49
C LEU A 207 4.07 -1.02 -4.71
N THR A 208 5.32 -1.00 -5.20
CA THR A 208 6.00 0.26 -5.52
C THR A 208 5.26 1.06 -6.59
N LEU A 209 4.72 0.38 -7.61
CA LEU A 209 3.91 1.01 -8.64
C LEU A 209 2.65 1.64 -8.03
N TRP A 210 1.93 0.90 -7.18
CA TRP A 210 0.71 1.40 -6.56
C TRP A 210 0.97 2.54 -5.56
N MET A 211 2.05 2.47 -4.78
CA MET A 211 2.48 3.57 -3.90
C MET A 211 2.73 4.86 -4.69
N ARG A 212 3.40 4.75 -5.84
CA ARG A 212 3.65 5.89 -6.74
C ARG A 212 2.36 6.44 -7.35
N SER A 213 1.47 5.57 -7.82
CA SER A 213 0.18 5.98 -8.38
C SER A 213 -0.68 6.69 -7.34
N MET A 214 -0.68 6.19 -6.10
CA MET A 214 -1.45 6.78 -5.01
C MET A 214 -0.97 8.18 -4.64
N ILE A 215 0.35 8.45 -4.61
CA ILE A 215 0.85 9.81 -4.32
C ILE A 215 0.56 10.79 -5.47
N ILE A 216 0.62 10.34 -6.73
CA ILE A 216 0.34 11.17 -7.91
C ILE A 216 -1.14 11.56 -7.95
N GLN A 217 -2.05 10.62 -7.68
CA GLN A 217 -3.49 10.87 -7.71
C GLN A 217 -3.97 11.85 -6.61
N ILE A 218 -3.13 12.18 -5.63
CA ILE A 218 -3.46 13.16 -4.59
C ILE A 218 -3.03 14.58 -5.00
N GLN A 219 -2.30 14.73 -6.11
CA GLN A 219 -1.99 16.03 -6.70
C GLN A 219 -3.29 16.65 -7.27
N PRO A 220 -3.72 17.84 -6.82
CA PRO A 220 -4.89 18.53 -7.34
C PRO A 220 -4.66 19.08 -8.76
#